data_AF-A0AAD0U5G6-F1
#
_entry.id   AF-A0AAD0U5G6-F1
#
_cell.length_a   1.000
_cell.length_b   1.000
_cell.length_c   1.000
_cell.angle_alpha   90.00
_cell.angle_beta   90.00
_cell.angle_gamma   90.00
#
_symmetry.space_group_name_H-M   'P 1'
#
loop_
_entity.id
_entity.type
_entity.pdbx_description
1 polymer ?
#
loop_
_entity_poly.entity_id
_entity_poly.type
_entity_poly.pdbx_seq_one_letter_code
_entity_poly.pdbx_strand_id
1 'polypeptide(L)'
;MKFEFSRDWCIRMARFDTGESVSAGPLALDPDPKSVLAMLSSLELERPNIVFGRFINLLRRNKKLSREALAEKVDIDISELFEIETDNNYSPEPRSVYQLAKFFDLPKNLLMQISGLTTQRNAYVMNAAVRFAARSDTSTELSPEEKAALEAFIAVLNDQKIR
;
A
#
# COMPACT_ATOMS: atom_id res chain seq x y z
N MET A 1 18.53 45.30 25.95
CA MET A 1 17.45 44.96 26.90
C MET A 1 17.83 43.63 27.55
N LYS A 2 18.02 43.56 28.86
CA LYS A 2 18.41 42.35 29.60
C LYS A 2 17.24 42.00 30.52
N PHE A 3 16.60 40.86 30.29
CA PHE A 3 15.57 40.34 31.18
C PHE A 3 16.26 39.45 32.22
N GLU A 4 16.20 39.84 33.49
CA GLU A 4 16.71 39.04 34.60
C GLU A 4 15.54 38.32 35.25
N PHE A 5 15.45 37.01 35.05
CA PHE A 5 14.45 36.18 35.69
C PHE A 5 14.95 35.76 37.08
N SER A 6 14.19 36.06 38.12
CA SER A 6 14.55 35.67 39.49
C SER A 6 14.36 34.18 39.71
N ARG A 7 15.15 33.60 40.63
CA ARG A 7 15.04 32.18 40.99
C ARG A 7 13.62 31.78 41.40
N ASP A 8 12.95 32.63 42.18
CA ASP A 8 11.58 32.40 42.63
C ASP A 8 10.58 32.43 41.47
N TRP A 9 10.83 33.24 40.44
CA TRP A 9 10.02 33.25 39.23
C TRP A 9 10.17 31.92 38.47
N CYS A 10 11.39 31.43 38.27
CA CYS A 10 11.63 30.15 37.59
C CYS A 10 10.98 28.96 38.32
N ILE A 11 11.09 28.91 39.66
CA ILE A 11 10.46 27.86 40.48
C ILE A 11 8.93 27.93 40.40
N ARG A 12 8.37 29.13 40.38
CA ARG A 12 6.92 29.32 40.24
C ARG A 12 6.42 28.86 38.87
N MET A 13 7.15 29.19 37.80
CA MET A 13 6.78 28.79 36.44
C MET A 13 6.92 27.28 36.21
N ALA A 14 7.94 26.63 36.78
CA ALA A 14 8.10 25.19 36.70
C ALA A 14 6.94 24.39 37.32
N ARG A 15 6.18 24.97 38.28
CA ARG A 15 4.98 24.33 38.84
C ARG A 15 3.79 24.30 37.88
N PHE A 16 3.80 25.16 36.86
CA PHE A 16 2.78 25.18 35.82
C PHE A 16 3.14 24.31 34.62
N ASP A 17 4.37 23.79 34.58
CA ASP A 17 4.77 22.82 33.57
C ASP A 17 4.11 21.48 33.87
N THR A 18 3.24 21.00 32.97
CA THR A 18 2.51 19.74 33.11
C THR A 18 3.39 18.53 32.84
N GLY A 19 4.65 18.72 32.42
CA GLY A 19 5.61 17.65 32.14
C GLY A 19 5.34 16.91 30.83
N GLU A 20 4.39 17.40 30.02
CA GLU A 20 4.06 16.82 28.74
C GLU A 20 5.03 17.33 27.66
N SER A 21 5.54 16.43 26.82
CA SER A 21 6.44 16.80 25.74
C SER A 21 5.67 17.60 24.67
N VAL A 22 6.01 18.88 24.50
CA VAL A 22 5.46 19.70 23.41
C VAL A 22 6.11 19.25 22.10
N SER A 23 5.31 18.65 21.23
CA SER A 23 5.70 18.35 19.85
C SER A 23 5.03 19.33 18.89
N ALA A 24 5.58 19.45 17.68
CA ALA A 24 5.05 20.28 16.61
C ALA A 24 4.48 19.41 15.48
N GLY A 25 3.41 19.88 14.84
CA GLY A 25 2.79 19.19 13.72
C GLY A 25 1.83 18.07 14.16
N PRO A 26 1.71 16.97 13.40
CA PRO A 26 0.72 15.91 13.65
C PRO A 26 0.83 15.21 15.01
N LEU A 27 1.99 15.31 15.67
CA LEU A 27 2.27 14.73 16.99
C LEU A 27 2.05 15.72 18.14
N ALA A 28 1.52 16.91 17.87
CA ALA A 28 1.24 17.92 18.87
C ALA A 28 0.18 17.44 19.88
N LEU A 29 0.16 18.07 21.06
CA LEU A 29 -0.80 17.77 22.14
C LEU A 29 -2.25 18.01 21.68
N ASP A 30 -2.46 19.01 20.82
CA ASP A 30 -3.72 19.29 20.14
C ASP A 30 -3.47 19.43 18.63
N PRO A 31 -3.45 18.30 17.89
CA PRO A 31 -3.06 18.31 16.50
C PRO A 31 -4.24 18.72 15.60
N ASP A 32 -3.97 19.50 14.55
CA ASP A 32 -4.99 19.83 13.54
C ASP A 32 -5.50 18.52 12.89
N PRO A 33 -6.81 18.21 12.97
CA PRO A 33 -7.37 16.99 12.41
C PRO A 33 -7.09 16.84 10.91
N LYS A 34 -6.93 17.93 10.16
CA LYS A 34 -6.54 17.86 8.73
C LYS A 34 -5.10 17.44 8.54
N SER A 35 -4.20 17.89 9.43
CA SER A 35 -2.78 17.51 9.44
C SER A 35 -2.61 16.03 9.79
N VAL A 36 -3.33 15.56 10.80
CA VAL A 36 -3.36 14.13 11.18
C VAL A 36 -3.93 13.29 10.05
N LEU A 37 -5.06 13.71 9.46
CA LEU A 37 -5.67 12.99 8.35
C LEU A 37 -4.76 12.96 7.11
N ALA A 38 -4.06 14.04 6.80
CA ALA A 38 -3.09 14.09 5.71
C ALA A 38 -1.89 13.15 5.97
N MET A 39 -1.38 13.11 7.21
CA MET A 39 -0.31 12.20 7.62
C MET A 39 -0.76 10.73 7.53
N LEU A 40 -1.93 10.40 8.05
CA LEU A 40 -2.52 9.06 7.97
C LEU A 40 -2.78 8.66 6.51
N SER A 41 -3.31 9.58 5.70
CA SER A 41 -3.54 9.36 4.27
C SER A 41 -2.23 9.10 3.53
N SER A 42 -1.15 9.82 3.84
CA SER A 42 0.17 9.50 3.28
C SER A 42 0.66 8.12 3.72
N LEU A 43 0.48 7.74 5.00
CA LEU A 43 0.89 6.43 5.50
C LEU A 43 0.06 5.27 4.92
N GLU A 44 -1.23 5.50 4.60
CA GLU A 44 -2.13 4.52 3.99
C GLU A 44 -2.00 4.43 2.46
N LEU A 45 -1.56 5.50 1.78
CA LEU A 45 -1.32 5.54 0.34
C LEU A 45 0.05 4.99 -0.10
N GLU A 46 0.94 4.72 0.85
CA GLU A 46 2.32 4.26 0.62
C GLU A 46 2.43 2.78 0.24
N ARG A 47 1.34 2.01 0.25
CA ARG A 47 1.42 0.55 0.07
C ARG A 47 0.63 -0.07 -1.10
N PRO A 48 0.46 0.59 -2.27
CA PRO A 48 -0.16 -0.05 -3.44
C PRO A 48 0.68 -1.26 -3.90
N ASN A 49 2.00 -1.17 -3.79
CA ASN A 49 2.95 -2.23 -4.15
C ASN A 49 2.69 -3.52 -3.34
N ILE A 50 2.30 -3.40 -2.07
CA ILE A 50 1.93 -4.57 -1.22
C ILE A 50 0.73 -5.31 -1.82
N VAL A 51 -0.29 -4.56 -2.24
CA VAL A 51 -1.48 -5.16 -2.84
C VAL A 51 -1.10 -5.82 -4.16
N PHE A 52 -0.29 -5.15 -4.98
CA PHE A 52 0.15 -5.68 -6.27
C PHE A 52 0.92 -6.99 -6.12
N GLY A 53 1.95 -7.04 -5.27
CA GLY A 53 2.74 -8.25 -5.03
C GLY A 53 1.89 -9.43 -4.53
N ARG A 54 1.03 -9.18 -3.54
CA ARG A 54 0.09 -10.18 -3.02
C ARG A 54 -0.88 -10.66 -4.11
N PHE A 55 -1.38 -9.75 -4.93
CA PHE A 55 -2.30 -10.07 -6.01
C PHE A 55 -1.66 -10.97 -7.08
N ILE A 56 -0.43 -10.66 -7.51
CA ILE A 56 0.32 -11.50 -8.45
C ILE A 56 0.61 -12.88 -7.85
N ASN A 57 1.02 -12.95 -6.59
CA ASN A 57 1.25 -14.21 -5.89
C ASN A 57 -0.01 -15.09 -5.88
N LEU A 58 -1.17 -14.53 -5.54
CA LEU A 58 -2.44 -15.27 -5.50
C LEU A 58 -2.91 -15.67 -6.91
N LEU A 59 -2.76 -14.82 -7.92
CA LEU A 59 -3.06 -15.17 -9.32
C LEU A 59 -2.21 -16.36 -9.80
N ARG A 60 -0.92 -16.34 -9.50
CA ARG A 60 0.01 -17.41 -9.84
C ARG A 60 -0.38 -18.73 -9.17
N ARG A 61 -0.64 -18.69 -7.86
CA ARG A 61 -1.06 -19.85 -7.07
C ARG A 61 -2.41 -20.39 -7.52
N ASN A 62 -3.36 -19.52 -7.87
CA ASN A 62 -4.66 -19.93 -8.42
C ASN A 62 -4.51 -20.71 -9.74
N LYS A 63 -3.54 -20.32 -10.60
CA LYS A 63 -3.18 -21.07 -11.80
C LYS A 63 -2.22 -22.26 -11.56
N LYS A 64 -1.86 -22.55 -10.31
CA LYS A 64 -0.91 -23.62 -9.91
C LYS A 64 0.44 -23.53 -10.62
N LEU A 65 0.94 -22.31 -10.84
CA LEU A 65 2.24 -22.08 -11.48
C LEU A 65 3.33 -21.89 -10.42
N SER A 66 4.52 -22.42 -10.67
CA SER A 66 5.72 -22.01 -9.95
C SER A 66 6.15 -20.60 -10.40
N ARG A 67 7.06 -19.95 -9.67
CA ARG A 67 7.55 -18.61 -10.07
C ARG A 67 8.31 -18.69 -11.39
N GLU A 68 9.16 -19.70 -11.52
CA GLU A 68 9.92 -20.02 -12.74
C GLU A 68 8.98 -20.17 -13.93
N ALA A 69 7.92 -20.98 -13.77
CA ALA A 69 6.95 -21.22 -14.83
C ALA A 69 6.13 -19.98 -15.20
N LEU A 70 5.89 -19.05 -14.26
CA LEU A 70 5.24 -17.78 -14.57
C LEU A 70 6.21 -16.83 -15.29
N ALA A 71 7.42 -16.66 -14.76
CA ALA A 71 8.46 -15.80 -15.33
C ALA A 71 8.74 -16.17 -16.80
N GLU A 72 8.90 -17.47 -17.08
CA GLU A 72 9.12 -17.98 -18.44
C GLU A 72 7.92 -17.72 -19.36
N LYS A 73 6.69 -17.96 -18.91
CA LYS A 73 5.47 -17.74 -19.72
C LYS A 73 5.20 -16.28 -20.02
N VAL A 74 5.61 -15.39 -19.12
CA VAL A 74 5.35 -13.96 -19.21
C VAL A 74 6.52 -13.19 -19.82
N ASP A 75 7.68 -13.85 -19.97
CA ASP A 75 8.94 -13.25 -20.46
C ASP A 75 9.42 -12.11 -19.53
N ILE A 76 9.47 -12.41 -18.22
CA ILE A 76 9.97 -11.52 -17.16
C ILE A 76 11.12 -12.21 -16.43
N ASP A 77 12.08 -11.44 -15.91
CA ASP A 77 13.14 -11.97 -15.06
C ASP A 77 12.56 -12.59 -13.78
N ILE A 78 13.04 -13.78 -13.43
CA ILE A 78 12.60 -14.47 -12.21
C ILE A 78 12.94 -13.69 -10.94
N SER A 79 14.05 -12.95 -10.95
CA SER A 79 14.47 -12.09 -9.83
C SER A 79 13.50 -10.92 -9.64
N GLU A 80 13.08 -10.28 -10.73
CA GLU A 80 12.05 -9.24 -10.67
C GLU A 80 10.72 -9.81 -10.17
N LEU A 81 10.27 -10.96 -10.68
CA LEU A 81 9.04 -11.59 -10.19
C LEU A 81 9.13 -11.96 -8.70
N PHE A 82 10.31 -12.36 -8.23
CA PHE A 82 10.56 -12.63 -6.82
C PHE A 82 10.37 -11.34 -6.01
N GLU A 83 11.08 -10.26 -6.36
CA GLU A 83 10.97 -8.97 -5.67
C GLU A 83 9.53 -8.43 -5.67
N ILE A 84 8.82 -8.55 -6.80
CA ILE A 84 7.39 -8.17 -6.88
C ILE A 84 6.55 -8.91 -5.84
N GLU A 85 6.76 -10.21 -5.65
CA GLU A 85 5.95 -11.02 -4.73
C GLU A 85 6.39 -10.90 -3.27
N THR A 86 7.65 -10.55 -2.98
CA THR A 86 8.20 -10.58 -1.62
C THR A 86 8.51 -9.22 -1.02
N ASP A 87 9.00 -8.27 -1.82
CA ASP A 87 9.34 -6.93 -1.35
C ASP A 87 8.17 -5.96 -1.57
N ASN A 88 7.61 -5.54 -0.45
CA ASN A 88 6.53 -4.58 -0.36
C ASN A 88 6.89 -3.18 -0.87
N ASN A 89 8.18 -2.84 -0.93
CA ASN A 89 8.66 -1.53 -1.36
C ASN A 89 9.20 -1.56 -2.80
N TYR A 90 9.28 -2.74 -3.41
CA TYR A 90 9.79 -2.86 -4.76
C TYR A 90 8.86 -2.18 -5.77
N SER A 91 9.46 -1.43 -6.70
CA SER A 91 8.75 -0.79 -7.81
C SER A 91 8.98 -1.62 -9.07
N PRO A 92 7.97 -2.32 -9.59
CA PRO A 92 8.12 -3.17 -10.78
C PRO A 92 8.41 -2.35 -12.04
N GLU A 93 9.02 -2.97 -13.04
CA GLU A 93 9.17 -2.33 -14.33
C GLU A 93 7.81 -2.21 -15.05
N PRO A 94 7.54 -1.08 -15.74
CA PRO A 94 6.32 -0.92 -16.53
C PRO A 94 6.10 -2.03 -17.57
N ARG A 95 7.19 -2.57 -18.12
CA ARG A 95 7.15 -3.69 -19.08
C ARG A 95 6.61 -4.95 -18.41
N SER A 96 7.12 -5.27 -17.23
CA SER A 96 6.76 -6.47 -16.46
C SER A 96 5.30 -6.41 -16.01
N VAL A 97 4.83 -5.25 -15.56
CA VAL A 97 3.40 -5.03 -15.26
C VAL A 97 2.54 -5.21 -16.51
N TYR A 98 2.98 -4.72 -17.67
CA TYR A 98 2.26 -4.89 -18.93
C TYR A 98 2.18 -6.37 -19.38
N GLN A 99 3.28 -7.12 -19.27
CA GLN A 99 3.31 -8.53 -19.63
C GLN A 99 2.43 -9.37 -18.70
N LEU A 100 2.47 -9.10 -17.38
CA LEU A 100 1.57 -9.73 -16.40
C LEU A 100 0.10 -9.43 -16.72
N ALA A 101 -0.23 -8.17 -17.01
CA ALA A 101 -1.58 -7.78 -17.40
C ALA A 101 -2.07 -8.55 -18.63
N LYS A 102 -1.20 -8.70 -19.64
CA LYS A 102 -1.51 -9.45 -20.86
C LYS A 102 -1.75 -10.94 -20.58
N PHE A 103 -0.90 -11.57 -19.76
CA PHE A 103 -0.99 -13.01 -19.47
C PHE A 103 -2.24 -13.38 -18.64
N PHE A 104 -2.64 -12.51 -17.71
CA PHE A 104 -3.83 -12.71 -16.88
C PHE A 104 -5.11 -12.13 -17.50
N ASP A 105 -5.04 -11.53 -18.69
CA ASP A 105 -6.14 -10.82 -19.36
C ASP A 105 -6.79 -9.74 -18.47
N LEU A 106 -5.94 -8.94 -17.83
CA LEU A 106 -6.34 -7.88 -16.91
C LEU A 106 -6.14 -6.49 -17.53
N PRO A 107 -6.94 -5.48 -17.12
CA PRO A 107 -6.80 -4.12 -17.62
C PRO A 107 -5.47 -3.48 -17.19
N LYS A 108 -4.58 -3.30 -18.17
CA LYS A 108 -3.23 -2.73 -17.98
C LYS A 108 -3.20 -1.43 -17.18
N ASN A 109 -4.12 -0.50 -17.45
CA ASN A 109 -4.13 0.82 -16.81
C ASN A 109 -4.42 0.72 -15.31
N LEU A 110 -5.26 -0.23 -14.91
CA LEU A 110 -5.57 -0.47 -13.50
C LEU A 110 -4.45 -1.23 -12.81
N LEU A 111 -3.80 -2.17 -13.51
CA LEU A 111 -2.63 -2.87 -13.01
C LEU A 111 -1.46 -1.90 -12.72
N MET A 112 -1.25 -0.93 -13.60
CA MET A 112 -0.25 0.14 -13.42
C MET A 112 -0.58 1.05 -12.23
N GLN A 113 -1.87 1.25 -11.92
CA GLN A 113 -2.29 2.02 -10.75
C GLN A 113 -2.02 1.30 -9.44
N ILE A 114 -2.38 0.02 -9.37
CA ILE A 114 -2.15 -0.78 -8.16
C ILE A 114 -0.68 -1.13 -7.98
N SER A 115 0.13 -1.16 -9.04
CA SER A 115 1.58 -1.36 -8.95
C SER A 115 2.36 -0.10 -8.53
N GLY A 116 1.67 0.99 -8.22
CA GLY A 116 2.29 2.25 -7.80
C GLY A 116 2.94 3.07 -8.91
N LEU A 117 2.87 2.63 -10.17
CA LEU A 117 3.56 3.26 -11.31
C LEU A 117 2.84 4.51 -11.85
N THR A 118 1.63 4.82 -11.37
CA THR A 118 0.87 6.00 -11.80
C THR A 118 0.38 6.84 -10.63
N THR A 119 0.46 8.17 -10.82
CA THR A 119 -0.02 9.16 -9.84
C THR A 119 -1.53 9.28 -9.80
N GLN A 120 -2.21 9.12 -10.94
CA GLN A 120 -3.67 9.17 -11.01
C GLN A 120 -4.25 7.81 -10.62
N ARG A 121 -4.94 7.77 -9.48
CA ARG A 121 -5.46 6.54 -8.88
C ARG A 121 -6.98 6.59 -8.80
N ASN A 122 -7.65 5.57 -9.34
CA ASN A 122 -9.09 5.41 -9.19
C ASN A 122 -9.40 5.01 -7.74
N ALA A 123 -10.07 5.91 -7.01
CA ALA A 123 -10.42 5.69 -5.60
C ALA A 123 -11.27 4.43 -5.38
N TYR A 124 -12.12 4.06 -6.33
CA TYR A 124 -12.94 2.84 -6.23
C TYR A 124 -12.06 1.58 -6.27
N VAL A 125 -11.09 1.55 -7.20
CA VAL A 125 -10.14 0.44 -7.34
C VAL A 125 -9.21 0.36 -6.13
N MET A 126 -8.74 1.51 -5.61
CA MET A 126 -7.90 1.52 -4.42
C MET A 126 -8.64 1.04 -3.16
N ASN A 127 -9.91 1.42 -2.99
CA ASN A 127 -10.72 0.88 -1.89
C ASN A 127 -10.94 -0.64 -2.03
N ALA A 128 -11.11 -1.15 -3.26
CA ALA A 128 -11.21 -2.59 -3.50
C ALA A 128 -9.89 -3.32 -3.22
N ALA A 129 -8.76 -2.72 -3.61
CA ALA A 129 -7.41 -3.20 -3.31
C ALA A 129 -7.17 -3.33 -1.80
N VAL A 130 -7.57 -2.34 -1.01
CA VAL A 130 -7.50 -2.39 0.47
C VAL A 130 -8.36 -3.52 1.03
N ARG A 131 -9.60 -3.66 0.58
CA ARG A 131 -10.50 -4.75 1.00
C ARG A 131 -9.95 -6.13 0.64
N PHE A 132 -9.32 -6.25 -0.53
CA PHE A 132 -8.63 -7.46 -0.95
C PHE A 132 -7.46 -7.78 -0.01
N ALA A 133 -6.57 -6.81 0.23
CA ALA A 133 -5.40 -6.98 1.08
C ALA A 133 -5.75 -7.39 2.52
N ALA A 134 -6.87 -6.90 3.06
CA ALA A 134 -7.38 -7.27 4.38
C ALA A 134 -7.95 -8.69 4.47
N ARG A 135 -8.27 -9.34 3.33
CA ARG A 135 -8.85 -10.69 3.25
C ARG A 135 -7.90 -11.73 2.67
N SER A 136 -6.71 -11.30 2.25
CA SER A 136 -5.75 -12.10 1.50
C SER A 136 -4.49 -12.41 2.31
N ASP A 137 -4.65 -12.85 3.56
CA ASP A 137 -3.50 -13.27 4.38
C ASP A 137 -2.97 -14.59 3.86
N THR A 138 -1.73 -14.55 3.35
CA THR A 138 -1.09 -15.63 2.62
C THR A 138 -0.90 -16.86 3.50
N SER A 139 -1.85 -17.79 3.46
CA SER A 139 -1.69 -19.13 4.01
C SER A 139 -1.14 -20.09 2.95
N THR A 140 -0.53 -21.21 3.34
CA THR A 140 0.17 -22.16 2.44
C THR A 140 -0.74 -22.78 1.37
N GLU A 141 -2.03 -22.92 1.65
CA GLU A 141 -3.06 -23.34 0.68
C GLU A 141 -4.06 -22.21 0.44
N LEU A 142 -4.57 -22.05 -0.79
CA LEU A 142 -5.57 -21.00 -1.04
C LEU A 142 -6.85 -21.33 -0.28
N SER A 143 -7.12 -20.56 0.78
CA SER A 143 -8.38 -20.58 1.51
C SER A 143 -9.55 -20.25 0.57
N PRO A 144 -10.75 -20.81 0.80
CA PRO A 144 -11.95 -20.39 0.09
C PRO A 144 -12.20 -18.88 0.20
N GLU A 145 -11.80 -18.25 1.30
CA GLU A 145 -11.91 -16.80 1.49
C GLU A 145 -10.94 -16.02 0.60
N GLU A 146 -9.69 -16.48 0.47
CA GLU A 146 -8.69 -15.87 -0.41
C GLU A 146 -9.12 -15.96 -1.89
N LYS A 147 -9.71 -17.10 -2.30
CA LYS A 147 -10.26 -17.26 -3.65
C LYS A 147 -11.41 -16.29 -3.91
N ALA A 148 -12.36 -16.20 -2.98
CA ALA A 148 -13.49 -15.28 -3.10
C ALA A 148 -13.02 -13.82 -3.15
N ALA A 149 -12.02 -13.45 -2.35
CA ALA A 149 -11.42 -12.12 -2.37
C ALA A 149 -10.73 -11.83 -3.73
N LEU A 150 -9.99 -12.81 -4.27
CA LEU A 150 -9.33 -12.71 -5.57
C LEU A 150 -10.34 -12.50 -6.70
N GLU A 151 -11.38 -13.32 -6.75
CA GLU A 151 -12.44 -13.22 -7.78
C GLU A 151 -13.20 -11.90 -7.69
N ALA A 152 -13.55 -11.46 -6.48
CA ALA A 152 -14.21 -10.16 -6.26
C ALA A 152 -13.33 -9.00 -6.74
N PHE A 153 -12.01 -9.06 -6.52
CA PHE A 153 -11.11 -8.02 -6.97
C PHE A 153 -10.93 -8.01 -8.49
N ILE A 154 -10.79 -9.19 -9.13
CA ILE A 154 -10.77 -9.31 -10.59
C ILE A 154 -12.06 -8.75 -11.21
N ALA A 155 -13.21 -9.02 -10.60
CA ALA A 155 -14.50 -8.50 -11.07
C ALA A 155 -14.53 -6.96 -11.04
N VAL A 156 -14.01 -6.34 -9.97
CA VAL A 156 -13.87 -4.88 -9.89
C VAL A 156 -12.96 -4.35 -10.99
N LEU A 157 -11.80 -4.97 -11.22
CA LEU A 157 -10.89 -4.54 -12.28
C LEU A 157 -11.57 -4.61 -13.65
N ASN A 158 -12.30 -5.69 -13.94
CA ASN A 158 -12.98 -5.86 -15.21
C ASN A 158 -14.17 -4.94 -15.42
N ASP A 159 -14.94 -4.62 -14.37
CA ASP A 159 -16.02 -3.62 -14.45
C ASP A 159 -15.47 -2.23 -14.81
N GLN A 160 -14.33 -1.87 -14.21
CA GLN A 160 -13.66 -0.59 -14.46
C GLN A 160 -12.89 -0.55 -15.79
N LYS A 161 -12.75 -1.67 -16.52
CA LYS A 161 -12.22 -1.71 -17.90
C LYS A 161 -13.16 -1.03 -18.90
N ILE A 162 -14.47 -1.02 -18.60
CA ILE A 162 -15.54 -0.62 -19.52
C ILE A 162 -15.92 0.87 -19.34
N ARG A 163 -15.53 1.50 -18.23
CA ARG A 163 -15.78 2.91 -17.94
C ARG A 163 -14.64 3.81 -18.38
#